data_AF-A0A954LK39-F1
#
_entry.id   AF-A0A954LK39-F1
#
_cell.length_a   1.000
_cell.length_b   1.000
_cell.length_c   1.000
_cell.angle_alpha   90.00
_cell.angle_beta   90.00
_cell.angle_gamma   90.00
#
_symmetry.space_group_name_H-M   'P 1'
#
loop_
_entity.id
_entity.type
_entity.pdbx_description
1 polymer ?
#
loop_
_entity_poly.entity_id
_entity_poly.type
_entity_poly.pdbx_seq_one_letter_code
_entity_poly.pdbx_strand_id
1 'polypeptide(L)'
;LNQTGVVPSIKRIWTPSWAIFSTGWCCLILGCLYLLVDILRLRWLAFPLVVVGMNSILIYCMSMTLKPGTARQLQKHFGDDLFTLYGSLSEAWSPTVEATLVGLVFWLICFYCYRRRIFIAI
;
A
#
# COMPACT_ATOMS: atom_id res chain seq x y z
N LEU A 1 -24.64 28.14 -20.34
CA LEU A 1 -23.35 27.45 -20.11
C LEU A 1 -22.10 28.31 -20.41
N ASN A 2 -22.24 29.55 -20.91
CA ASN A 2 -21.12 30.37 -21.41
C ASN A 2 -21.02 31.73 -20.70
N GLN A 3 -21.17 31.76 -19.36
CA GLN A 3 -21.11 33.03 -18.61
C GLN A 3 -19.90 33.17 -17.68
N THR A 4 -19.12 32.11 -17.46
CA THR A 4 -17.94 32.17 -16.58
C THR A 4 -16.64 31.64 -17.19
N GLY A 5 -16.66 31.03 -18.39
CA GLY A 5 -15.44 30.47 -19.02
C GLY A 5 -14.74 29.37 -18.20
N VAL A 6 -15.33 28.94 -17.08
CA VAL A 6 -14.73 27.95 -16.17
C VAL A 6 -14.95 26.55 -16.74
N VAL A 7 -13.85 25.86 -17.01
CA VAL A 7 -13.86 24.46 -17.41
C VAL A 7 -14.18 23.59 -16.18
N PRO A 8 -15.25 22.78 -16.20
CA PRO A 8 -15.61 21.92 -15.07
C PRO A 8 -14.54 20.86 -14.82
N SER A 9 -14.32 20.52 -13.55
CA SER A 9 -13.35 19.49 -13.17
C SER A 9 -13.99 18.10 -13.23
N ILE A 10 -13.81 17.39 -14.35
CA ILE A 10 -14.39 16.07 -14.57
C ILE A 10 -13.28 15.04 -14.83
N LYS A 11 -13.06 14.15 -13.85
CA LYS A 11 -12.11 13.03 -13.94
C LYS A 11 -12.34 12.16 -15.17
N ARG A 12 -13.61 11.87 -15.50
CA ARG A 12 -13.98 10.89 -16.53
C ARG A 12 -13.56 11.30 -17.94
N ILE A 13 -13.52 12.59 -18.24
CA ILE A 13 -13.18 13.14 -19.57
C ILE A 13 -11.85 13.89 -19.57
N TRP A 14 -11.05 13.78 -18.50
CA TRP A 14 -9.71 14.39 -18.41
C TRP A 14 -9.68 15.89 -18.76
N THR A 15 -10.61 16.66 -18.19
CA THR A 15 -10.63 18.12 -18.37
C THR A 15 -9.31 18.77 -17.92
N PRO A 16 -8.81 19.80 -18.61
CA PRO A 16 -7.56 20.46 -18.24
C PRO A 16 -7.57 21.01 -16.80
N SER A 17 -8.70 21.49 -16.28
CA SER A 17 -8.86 21.87 -14.86
C SER A 17 -8.56 20.70 -13.90
N TRP A 18 -9.04 19.50 -14.23
CA TRP A 18 -8.76 18.29 -13.45
C TRP A 18 -7.31 17.85 -13.55
N ALA A 19 -6.71 17.96 -14.74
CA ALA A 19 -5.29 17.64 -14.94
C ALA A 19 -4.40 18.55 -14.08
N ILE A 20 -4.62 19.87 -14.10
CA ILE A 20 -3.87 20.83 -13.27
C ILE A 20 -4.09 20.55 -11.78
N PHE A 21 -5.33 20.27 -11.36
CA PHE A 21 -5.63 19.91 -9.99
C PHE A 21 -4.88 18.64 -9.54
N SER A 22 -4.92 17.57 -10.33
CA SER A 22 -4.22 16.32 -10.04
C SER A 22 -2.70 16.49 -10.03
N THR A 23 -2.16 17.26 -10.98
CA THR A 23 -0.72 17.56 -11.04
C THR A 23 -0.28 18.36 -9.83
N GLY A 24 -1.08 19.34 -9.37
CA GLY A 24 -0.80 20.08 -8.14
C GLY A 24 -0.64 19.17 -6.93
N TRP A 25 -1.58 18.23 -6.73
CA TRP A 25 -1.46 17.23 -5.66
C TRP A 25 -0.25 16.31 -5.82
N CYS A 26 0.05 15.87 -7.04
CA CYS A 26 1.23 15.06 -7.33
C CYS A 26 2.53 15.79 -6.95
N CYS A 27 2.66 17.07 -7.36
CA CYS A 27 3.82 17.90 -7.02
C CYS A 27 3.93 18.16 -5.52
N LEU A 28 2.82 18.38 -4.81
CA LEU A 28 2.82 18.57 -3.36
C LEU A 28 3.28 17.31 -2.62
N ILE A 29 2.77 16.13 -3.03
CA ILE A 29 3.20 14.86 -2.43
C ILE A 29 4.68 14.60 -2.71
N LEU A 30 5.14 14.86 -3.94
CA LEU A 30 6.56 14.72 -4.30
C LEU A 30 7.44 15.67 -3.46
N GLY A 31 7.04 16.94 -3.33
CA GLY A 31 7.76 17.91 -2.51
C GLY A 31 7.79 17.53 -1.02
N CYS A 32 6.69 17.00 -0.49
CA CYS A 32 6.63 16.48 0.88
C CYS A 32 7.59 15.30 1.08
N LEU A 33 7.58 14.33 0.16
CA LEU A 33 8.50 13.18 0.22
C LEU A 33 9.97 13.62 0.11
N TYR A 34 10.27 14.57 -0.78
CA TYR A 34 11.61 15.15 -0.91
C TYR A 34 12.07 15.81 0.39
N LEU A 35 11.21 16.62 1.01
CA LEU A 35 11.51 17.26 2.28
C LEU A 35 11.74 16.24 3.39
N LEU A 36 10.88 15.21 3.51
CA LEU A 36 11.01 14.19 4.54
C LEU A 36 12.27 13.31 4.37
N VAL A 37 12.58 12.89 3.15
CA VAL A 37 13.63 11.91 2.87
C VAL A 37 14.99 12.58 2.68
N ASP A 38 15.07 13.65 1.91
CA ASP A 38 16.34 14.28 1.55
C ASP A 38 16.75 15.40 2.52
N ILE A 39 15.81 16.24 2.96
CA ILE A 39 16.11 17.35 3.89
C ILE A 39 16.15 16.83 5.34
N LEU A 40 15.09 16.16 5.80
CA LEU A 40 15.00 15.64 7.17
C LEU A 40 15.76 14.33 7.37
N ARG A 41 16.33 13.73 6.30
CA ARG A 41 17.12 12.49 6.32
C ARG A 41 16.40 11.31 6.99
N LEU A 42 15.07 11.28 6.98
CA LEU A 42 14.25 10.20 7.54
C LEU A 42 14.22 8.98 6.59
N ARG A 43 15.38 8.55 6.10
CA ARG A 43 15.55 7.45 5.14
C ARG A 43 14.98 6.12 5.65
N TRP A 44 14.88 5.95 6.97
CA TRP A 44 14.30 4.78 7.61
C TRP A 44 12.79 4.65 7.36
N LEU A 45 12.05 5.74 7.16
CA LEU A 45 10.63 5.70 6.78
C LEU A 45 10.45 5.24 5.33
N ALA A 46 11.40 5.56 4.45
CA ALA A 46 11.39 5.10 3.07
C ALA A 46 11.78 3.62 2.93
N PHE A 47 12.46 3.04 3.92
CA PHE A 47 12.94 1.66 3.88
C PHE A 47 11.86 0.61 3.56
N PRO A 48 10.72 0.54 4.28
CA PRO A 48 9.67 -0.42 3.94
C PRO A 48 9.07 -0.20 2.54
N LEU A 49 8.96 1.07 2.10
CA LEU A 49 8.47 1.42 0.76
C LEU A 49 9.46 0.97 -0.33
N VAL A 50 10.77 1.13 -0.10
CA VAL A 50 11.82 0.70 -1.04
C VAL A 50 11.84 -0.82 -1.18
N VAL A 51 11.70 -1.57 -0.08
CA VAL A 51 11.67 -3.04 -0.10
C VAL A 51 10.52 -3.56 -0.99
N VAL A 52 9.34 -2.95 -0.85
CA VAL A 52 8.16 -3.30 -1.67
C VAL A 52 8.33 -2.82 -3.12
N GLY A 53 8.82 -1.60 -3.32
CA GLY A 53 9.02 -1.02 -4.65
C GLY A 53 10.02 -1.78 -5.52
N MET A 54 11.11 -2.26 -4.92
CA MET A 54 12.14 -3.03 -5.64
C MET A 54 11.69 -4.45 -6.02
N ASN A 55 10.59 -4.95 -5.43
CA ASN A 55 10.04 -6.28 -5.67
C ASN A 55 8.54 -6.20 -6.05
N SER A 56 8.18 -5.18 -6.83
CA SER A 56 6.79 -4.90 -7.21
C SER A 56 6.12 -6.03 -7.99
N ILE A 57 6.87 -6.73 -8.86
CA ILE A 57 6.34 -7.90 -9.57
C ILE A 57 6.13 -9.10 -8.63
N LEU A 58 7.04 -9.26 -7.66
CA LEU A 58 6.99 -10.32 -6.66
C LEU A 58 5.74 -10.19 -5.79
N ILE A 59 5.48 -8.98 -5.28
CA ILE A 59 4.29 -8.73 -4.46
C ILE A 59 3.01 -8.86 -5.28
N TYR A 60 3.02 -8.48 -6.56
CA TYR A 60 1.88 -8.67 -7.46
C TYR A 60 1.57 -10.16 -7.66
N CYS A 61 2.57 -10.95 -8.06
CA CYS A 61 2.42 -12.40 -8.23
C CYS A 61 2.01 -13.10 -6.92
N MET A 62 2.60 -12.72 -5.79
CA MET A 62 2.19 -13.25 -4.47
C MET A 62 0.74 -12.86 -4.13
N SER A 63 0.33 -11.64 -4.44
CA SER A 63 -1.04 -11.21 -4.19
C SER A 63 -2.07 -11.99 -5.03
N MET A 64 -1.69 -12.48 -6.20
CA MET A 64 -2.57 -13.24 -7.10
C MET A 64 -2.55 -14.74 -6.79
N THR A 65 -1.38 -15.30 -6.51
CA THR A 65 -1.19 -16.76 -6.33
C THR A 65 -1.33 -17.18 -4.86
N LEU A 66 -0.83 -16.38 -3.91
CA LEU A 66 -0.74 -16.77 -2.50
C LEU A 66 -1.89 -16.25 -1.63
N LYS A 67 -2.62 -15.18 -1.99
CA LYS A 67 -3.73 -14.63 -1.18
C LYS A 67 -4.73 -15.68 -0.64
N PRO A 68 -5.30 -16.58 -1.45
CA PRO A 68 -6.29 -17.53 -0.95
C PRO A 68 -5.67 -18.63 -0.08
N GLY A 69 -4.39 -18.95 -0.29
CA GLY A 69 -3.65 -19.94 0.49
C GLY A 69 -3.14 -19.40 1.83
N THR A 70 -2.57 -18.19 1.83
CA THR A 70 -2.06 -17.56 3.05
C THR A 70 -3.18 -17.12 3.99
N ALA A 71 -4.30 -16.62 3.47
CA ALA A 71 -5.47 -16.31 4.31
C ALA A 71 -5.98 -17.56 5.06
N ARG A 72 -6.10 -18.70 4.37
CA ARG A 72 -6.54 -19.96 4.99
C ARG A 72 -5.53 -20.54 5.99
N GLN A 73 -4.23 -20.43 5.71
CA GLN A 73 -3.19 -20.88 6.64
C GLN A 73 -3.09 -19.98 7.87
N LEU A 74 -3.34 -18.67 7.70
CA LEU A 74 -3.37 -17.72 8.80
C LEU A 74 -4.60 -17.94 9.69
N GLN A 75 -5.78 -18.16 9.10
CA GLN A 75 -6.99 -18.56 9.83
C GLN A 75 -6.80 -19.90 10.56
N LYS A 76 -6.09 -20.87 9.97
CA LYS A 76 -5.78 -22.16 10.62
C LYS A 76 -4.76 -22.07 11.75
N HIS A 77 -3.72 -21.24 11.63
CA HIS A 77 -2.67 -21.14 12.64
C HIS A 77 -2.99 -20.16 13.77
N PHE A 78 -3.74 -19.10 13.48
CA PHE A 78 -4.18 -18.17 14.52
C PHE A 78 -5.48 -18.59 15.20
N GLY A 79 -6.27 -19.46 14.56
CA GLY A 79 -7.52 -20.00 15.12
C GLY A 79 -8.52 -18.89 15.51
N ASP A 80 -9.72 -19.29 15.92
CA ASP A 80 -10.69 -18.39 16.54
C ASP A 80 -10.19 -17.84 17.91
N ASP A 81 -8.99 -18.23 18.37
CA ASP A 81 -8.48 -17.98 19.73
C ASP A 81 -7.87 -16.58 19.96
N LEU A 82 -7.42 -15.88 18.91
CA LEU A 82 -7.14 -14.44 19.05
C LEU A 82 -8.41 -13.60 19.15
N PHE A 83 -9.53 -14.11 18.62
CA PHE A 83 -10.83 -13.44 18.66
C PHE A 83 -11.51 -13.60 20.03
N THR A 84 -11.21 -14.65 20.79
CA THR A 84 -11.77 -14.88 22.13
C THR A 84 -11.02 -14.17 23.24
N LEU A 85 -9.68 -14.00 23.15
CA LEU A 85 -8.91 -13.30 24.18
C LEU A 85 -9.14 -11.77 24.20
N TYR A 86 -9.64 -11.21 23.10
CA TYR A 86 -10.03 -9.79 22.94
C TYR A 86 -11.55 -9.60 22.84
N GLY A 87 -12.32 -10.50 23.45
CA GLY A 87 -13.77 -10.71 23.32
C GLY A 87 -14.73 -9.57 23.70
N SER A 88 -14.31 -8.29 23.73
CA SER A 88 -15.23 -7.15 23.86
C SER A 88 -15.08 -6.06 22.77
N LEU A 89 -14.02 -6.11 21.95
CA LEU A 89 -13.72 -5.07 20.94
C LEU A 89 -13.72 -5.62 19.50
N SER A 90 -13.96 -6.91 19.29
CA SER A 90 -13.40 -7.63 18.15
C SER A 90 -14.29 -7.79 16.90
N GLU A 91 -15.60 -7.55 16.96
CA GLU A 91 -16.48 -7.78 15.79
C GLU A 91 -16.21 -6.80 14.64
N ALA A 92 -15.93 -5.53 14.95
CA ALA A 92 -15.72 -4.48 13.94
C ALA A 92 -14.30 -4.47 13.35
N TRP A 93 -13.29 -4.91 14.10
CA TRP A 93 -11.88 -4.82 13.70
C TRP A 93 -11.32 -6.12 13.10
N SER A 94 -12.13 -7.19 13.11
CA SER A 94 -11.79 -8.50 12.56
C SER A 94 -11.18 -8.47 11.15
N PRO A 95 -11.77 -7.78 10.14
CA PRO A 95 -11.19 -7.79 8.79
C PRO A 95 -9.93 -6.94 8.68
N THR A 96 -9.79 -5.90 9.49
CA THR A 96 -8.63 -4.99 9.46
C THR A 96 -7.39 -5.66 10.02
N VAL A 97 -7.55 -6.42 11.11
CA VAL A 97 -6.46 -7.19 11.72
C VAL A 97 -5.99 -8.27 10.75
N GLU A 98 -6.90 -9.03 10.14
CA GLU A 98 -6.55 -10.06 9.16
C GLU A 98 -5.79 -9.46 7.96
N ALA A 99 -6.31 -8.38 7.37
CA ALA A 99 -5.67 -7.73 6.23
C ALA A 99 -4.26 -7.19 6.57
N THR A 100 -4.10 -6.61 7.77
CA THR A 100 -2.81 -6.11 8.23
C THR A 100 -1.81 -7.23 8.42
N LEU A 101 -2.24 -8.35 8.98
CA LEU A 101 -1.38 -9.49 9.30
C LEU A 101 -0.94 -10.23 8.03
N VAL A 102 -1.84 -10.41 7.05
CA VAL A 102 -1.49 -10.90 5.70
C VAL A 102 -0.51 -9.95 5.01
N GLY A 103 -0.75 -8.64 5.09
CA GLY A 103 0.15 -7.63 4.54
C GLY A 103 1.55 -7.68 5.18
N LEU A 104 1.63 -7.87 6.49
CA LEU A 104 2.88 -7.98 7.24
C LEU A 104 3.67 -9.24 6.82
N VAL A 105 2.99 -10.39 6.64
CA VAL A 105 3.61 -11.62 6.15
C VAL A 105 4.18 -11.42 4.74
N PHE A 106 3.43 -10.81 3.83
CA PHE A 106 3.95 -10.49 2.49
C PHE A 106 5.13 -9.52 2.54
N TRP A 107 5.09 -8.53 3.42
CA TRP A 107 6.20 -7.62 3.63
C TRP A 107 7.46 -8.34 4.14
N LEU A 108 7.32 -9.27 5.10
CA LEU A 108 8.44 -10.08 5.60
C LEU A 108 9.05 -10.97 4.51
N ILE A 109 8.23 -11.55 3.64
CA ILE A 109 8.70 -12.33 2.50
C ILE A 109 9.47 -11.42 1.51
N CYS A 110 8.92 -10.25 1.18
CA CYS A 110 9.62 -9.27 0.35
C CYS A 110 10.93 -8.80 0.99
N PHE A 111 10.95 -8.60 2.31
CA PHE A 111 12.16 -8.24 3.05
C PHE A 111 13.22 -9.35 3.01
N TYR A 112 12.81 -10.62 3.12
CA TYR A 112 13.71 -11.75 2.96
C TYR A 112 14.31 -11.82 1.55
N CYS A 113 13.50 -11.64 0.50
CA CYS A 113 13.98 -11.56 -0.89
C CYS A 113 14.93 -10.37 -1.11
N TYR A 114 14.61 -9.21 -0.54
CA TYR A 114 15.46 -8.02 -0.56
C TYR A 114 16.82 -8.28 0.09
N ARG A 115 16.85 -8.93 1.27
CA ARG A 115 18.09 -9.30 1.96
C ARG A 115 18.92 -10.32 1.18
N ARG A 116 18.25 -11.22 0.44
CA ARG A 116 18.90 -12.23 -0.43
C ARG A 116 19.31 -11.67 -1.80
N ARG A 117 19.04 -10.39 -2.11
CA ARG A 117 19.33 -9.74 -3.42
C ARG A 117 18.69 -10.47 -4.62
N ILE A 118 17.61 -11.20 -4.40
CA ILE A 118 16.89 -11.90 -5.49
C ILE A 118 15.89 -10.91 -6.06
N PHE A 119 16.27 -10.23 -7.13
CA PHE A 119 15.39 -9.34 -7.88
C PHE A 119 14.86 -10.12 -9.08
N ILE A 120 13.56 -10.43 -9.06
CA ILE A 120 12.89 -11.00 -10.22
C ILE A 120 12.64 -9.82 -11.17
N ALA A 121 13.54 -9.66 -12.13
CA ALA A 121 13.33 -8.80 -13.28
C ALA A 121 12.81 -9.68 -14.42
N ILE A 122 11.75 -9.22 -15.09
CA ILE A 122 11.25 -9.77 -16.35
C ILE A 122 11.60 -8.80 -17.46
#